data_AF-A0A5N7CXF9-F1
#
_entry.id   AF-A0A5N7CXF9-F1
#
_cell.length_a   1.000
_cell.length_b   1.000
_cell.length_c   1.000
_cell.angle_alpha   90.00
_cell.angle_beta   90.00
_cell.angle_gamma   90.00
#
_symmetry.space_group_name_H-M   'P 1'
#
loop_
_entity.id
_entity.type
_entity.pdbx_description
1 polymer ?
#
loop_
_entity_poly.entity_id
_entity_poly.type
_entity_poly.pdbx_seq_one_letter_code
_entity_poly.pdbx_strand_id
1 'polypeptide(L)'
;MAEITFPKHWSELGWRHGGNVVTVNFFGEGLNKKHNLERCCGMILRAAEEIGVPITKGAGLGFSVTRIYESSAFLKNVDPYLRISVGVEAAHVELVAQAILQGMEQYCRSATRVNLDVRQRFYDVSFYEAIAIAADIRRRYIQERVVFIPGTRLIPILKAFGAQQEDFEALHSVSDHLGKDPTVDYRTIKNGRFSFDFGEKTIRRLEKQLFTLTVGEGYKRHDSGIARDFPEVTGDLQYNTVVQALMVFKAFIMNEVVVEPREYLDYSSPYWICNLFNVRTFTEKDILGEITLEGVHSDGGDHTMTTFLGCTNMRSDSGVTFVHDQKETTGIPVHQTQSILVKHRLQHRHFLDTILLVDNEAKHSLTPLYPIDASQRATRDMLVLITRKPRLPGHASEMVDQLASHTTLPLQIPFWLPS
;
A
#
# COMPACT_ATOMS: atom_id res chain seq x y z
N MET A 1 9.21 -20.11 12.02
CA MET A 1 9.43 -18.66 11.82
C MET A 1 10.83 -18.24 12.25
N ALA A 2 11.32 -18.65 13.42
CA ALA A 2 12.68 -18.37 13.86
C ALA A 2 13.22 -19.45 14.82
N GLU A 3 14.54 -19.54 14.93
CA GLU A 3 15.25 -20.17 16.05
C GLU A 3 15.49 -19.10 17.13
N ILE A 4 15.12 -19.42 18.36
CA ILE A 4 15.34 -18.56 19.52
C ILE A 4 16.34 -19.25 20.44
N THR A 5 17.45 -18.58 20.69
CA THR A 5 18.50 -19.08 21.56
C THR A 5 18.66 -18.16 22.76
N PHE A 6 18.70 -18.76 23.93
CA PHE A 6 18.97 -18.10 25.20
C PHE A 6 19.82 -19.03 26.07
N PRO A 7 20.55 -18.50 27.06
CA PRO A 7 21.39 -19.30 27.93
C PRO A 7 20.55 -20.24 28.79
N LYS A 8 20.72 -21.54 28.58
CA LYS A 8 20.19 -22.56 29.50
C LYS A 8 21.02 -22.47 30.80
N HIS A 9 20.36 -22.56 31.96
CA HIS A 9 20.98 -22.46 33.31
C HIS A 9 21.42 -21.06 33.78
N TRP A 10 20.87 -19.97 33.20
CA TRP A 10 21.20 -18.61 33.66
C TRP A 10 20.92 -18.40 35.17
N SER A 11 19.88 -19.03 35.70
CA SER A 11 19.52 -18.99 37.12
C SER A 11 20.59 -19.59 38.03
N GLU A 12 21.35 -20.56 37.53
CA GLU A 12 22.44 -21.23 38.26
C GLU A 12 23.76 -20.43 38.17
N LEU A 13 23.94 -19.67 37.08
CA LEU A 13 25.15 -18.90 36.81
C LEU A 13 25.08 -17.46 37.36
N GLY A 14 23.87 -16.94 37.62
CA GLY A 14 23.63 -15.60 38.13
C GLY A 14 24.27 -14.51 37.26
N TRP A 15 24.78 -13.45 37.88
CA TRP A 15 25.44 -12.33 37.19
C TRP A 15 26.73 -12.72 36.44
N ARG A 16 27.28 -13.92 36.66
CA ARG A 16 28.52 -14.38 36.02
C ARG A 16 28.34 -14.72 34.54
N HIS A 17 27.11 -14.79 34.05
CA HIS A 17 26.78 -15.13 32.66
C HIS A 17 26.83 -13.93 31.68
N GLY A 18 27.01 -12.69 32.16
CA GLY A 18 27.05 -11.52 31.26
C GLY A 18 25.68 -11.03 30.77
N GLY A 19 24.59 -11.46 31.42
CA GLY A 19 23.26 -10.86 31.32
C GLY A 19 22.16 -11.70 30.66
N ASN A 20 20.94 -11.15 30.65
CA ASN A 20 19.73 -11.74 30.08
C ASN A 20 19.66 -11.46 28.57
N VAL A 21 20.34 -12.28 27.77
CA VAL A 21 20.39 -12.11 26.31
C VAL A 21 19.58 -13.19 25.63
N VAL A 22 18.71 -12.78 24.71
CA VAL A 22 18.00 -13.66 23.78
C VAL A 22 18.47 -13.30 22.36
N THR A 23 18.76 -14.31 21.56
CA THR A 23 19.09 -14.15 20.14
C THR A 23 18.03 -14.83 19.30
N VAL A 24 17.66 -14.21 18.18
CA VAL A 24 16.64 -14.69 17.26
C VAL A 24 17.22 -14.75 15.85
N ASN A 25 17.18 -15.94 15.25
CA ASN A 25 17.53 -16.21 13.86
C ASN A 25 16.27 -16.56 13.08
N PHE A 26 15.87 -15.79 12.09
CA PHE A 26 14.68 -16.08 11.30
C PHE A 26 14.93 -17.22 10.29
N PHE A 27 13.94 -18.08 10.05
CA PHE A 27 14.01 -19.08 8.99
C PHE A 27 13.51 -18.47 7.67
N GLY A 28 14.38 -18.33 6.68
CA GLY A 28 14.03 -17.81 5.36
C GLY A 28 15.18 -17.03 4.74
N GLU A 29 15.35 -17.16 3.42
CA GLU A 29 16.41 -16.46 2.70
C GLU A 29 16.21 -14.94 2.79
N GLY A 30 17.27 -14.22 3.15
CA GLY A 30 17.24 -12.76 3.23
C GLY A 30 16.66 -12.18 4.53
N LEU A 31 15.94 -12.96 5.35
CA LEU A 31 15.28 -12.45 6.57
C LEU A 31 16.27 -11.99 7.65
N ASN A 32 17.50 -12.48 7.62
CA ASN A 32 18.53 -12.13 8.58
C ASN A 32 19.48 -11.04 8.05
N LYS A 33 19.21 -10.47 6.86
CA LYS A 33 20.03 -9.36 6.35
C LYS A 33 19.81 -8.11 7.20
N LYS A 34 20.88 -7.33 7.38
CA LYS A 34 20.91 -6.17 8.28
C LYS A 34 19.71 -5.23 8.11
N HIS A 35 19.42 -4.79 6.88
CA HIS A 35 18.31 -3.89 6.60
C HIS A 35 16.93 -4.48 6.96
N ASN A 36 16.76 -5.81 6.85
CA ASN A 36 15.53 -6.47 7.22
C ASN A 36 15.39 -6.64 8.75
N LEU A 37 16.50 -6.90 9.44
CA LEU A 37 16.52 -6.90 10.91
C LEU A 37 16.29 -5.49 11.48
N GLU A 38 16.81 -4.44 10.84
CA GLU A 38 16.51 -3.06 11.21
C GLU A 38 15.01 -2.76 11.10
N ARG A 39 14.36 -3.26 10.04
CA ARG A 39 12.91 -3.20 9.87
C ARG A 39 12.16 -3.98 10.96
N CYS A 40 12.62 -5.19 11.28
CA CYS A 40 12.08 -6.00 12.37
C CYS A 40 12.16 -5.27 13.72
N CYS A 41 13.31 -4.65 14.05
CA CYS A 41 13.46 -3.80 15.22
C CYS A 41 12.43 -2.66 15.22
N GLY A 42 12.21 -2.00 14.08
CA GLY A 42 11.19 -0.95 13.96
C GLY A 42 9.78 -1.45 14.28
N MET A 43 9.41 -2.65 13.82
CA MET A 43 8.10 -3.26 14.10
C MET A 43 7.94 -3.62 15.58
N ILE A 44 8.99 -4.14 16.22
CA ILE A 44 8.98 -4.45 17.66
C ILE A 44 8.82 -3.18 18.50
N LEU A 45 9.52 -2.09 18.16
CA LEU A 45 9.42 -0.83 18.91
C LEU A 45 8.01 -0.24 18.84
N ARG A 46 7.34 -0.34 17.69
CA ARG A 46 5.96 0.11 17.56
C ARG A 46 5.00 -0.75 18.37
N ALA A 47 5.12 -2.07 18.30
CA ALA A 47 4.30 -2.95 19.13
C ALA A 47 4.52 -2.65 20.63
N ALA A 48 5.73 -2.31 21.03
CA ALA A 48 6.03 -1.89 22.40
C ALA A 48 5.35 -0.58 22.79
N GLU A 49 5.34 0.41 21.89
CA GLU A 49 4.62 1.68 22.07
C GLU A 49 3.10 1.45 22.21
N GLU A 50 2.51 0.60 21.36
CA GLU A 50 1.09 0.24 21.41
C GLU A 50 0.70 -0.46 22.71
N ILE A 51 1.57 -1.33 23.24
CA ILE A 51 1.37 -2.06 24.49
C ILE A 51 1.70 -1.19 25.73
N GLY A 52 2.39 -0.06 25.53
CA GLY A 52 2.81 0.82 26.62
C GLY A 52 3.99 0.28 27.43
N VAL A 53 4.90 -0.47 26.81
CA VAL A 53 6.08 -1.05 27.46
C VAL A 53 7.38 -0.46 26.91
N PRO A 54 8.35 -0.08 27.75
CA PRO A 54 9.58 0.54 27.27
C PRO A 54 10.51 -0.50 26.62
N ILE A 55 10.76 -0.36 25.32
CA ILE A 55 11.82 -1.03 24.57
C ILE A 55 12.62 0.02 23.81
N THR A 56 13.95 -0.12 23.76
CA THR A 56 14.83 0.83 23.05
C THR A 56 15.71 0.13 22.03
N LYS A 57 15.94 0.77 20.87
CA LYS A 57 16.93 0.29 19.90
C LYS A 57 18.34 0.63 20.35
N GLY A 58 19.27 -0.32 20.34
CA GLY A 58 20.70 -0.05 20.49
C GLY A 58 21.48 -1.16 21.17
N ALA A 59 22.80 -1.16 20.91
CA ALA A 59 23.73 -2.10 21.52
C ALA A 59 24.13 -1.67 22.94
N GLY A 60 24.33 -2.64 23.83
CA GLY A 60 24.95 -2.47 25.15
C GLY A 60 24.49 -3.53 26.15
N LEU A 61 25.13 -3.57 27.32
CA LEU A 61 24.85 -4.54 28.40
C LEU A 61 24.44 -3.81 29.68
N GLY A 62 23.57 -4.43 30.49
CA GLY A 62 23.30 -4.00 31.88
C GLY A 62 22.32 -2.84 32.06
N PHE A 63 21.17 -2.86 31.40
CA PHE A 63 20.19 -1.77 31.46
C PHE A 63 18.91 -2.14 32.22
N SER A 64 18.26 -1.13 32.80
CA SER A 64 16.91 -1.22 33.38
C SER A 64 15.81 -1.41 32.34
N VAL A 65 16.09 -1.11 31.06
CA VAL A 65 15.13 -1.18 29.94
C VAL A 65 15.57 -2.22 28.92
N THR A 66 14.62 -2.97 28.37
CA THR A 66 14.88 -3.96 27.31
C THR A 66 15.42 -3.27 26.05
N ARG A 67 16.49 -3.81 25.49
CA ARG A 67 17.08 -3.33 24.25
C ARG A 67 17.03 -4.36 23.14
N ILE A 68 16.80 -3.89 21.92
CA ILE A 68 16.86 -4.71 20.71
C ILE A 68 17.83 -4.10 19.70
N TYR A 69 18.55 -4.94 18.96
CA TYR A 69 19.40 -4.49 17.87
C TYR A 69 19.77 -5.63 16.92
N GLU A 70 20.06 -5.28 15.67
CA GLU A 70 20.67 -6.16 14.69
C GLU A 70 22.15 -6.38 15.03
N SER A 71 22.50 -7.61 15.43
CA SER A 71 23.86 -7.97 15.78
C SER A 71 24.53 -8.65 14.59
N SER A 72 25.67 -8.12 14.14
CA SER A 72 26.51 -8.82 13.17
C SER A 72 27.14 -10.05 13.83
N ALA A 73 27.16 -11.18 13.12
CA ALA A 73 27.99 -12.30 13.51
C ALA A 73 29.46 -11.90 13.31
N PHE A 74 30.30 -12.12 14.34
CA PHE A 74 31.76 -11.93 14.23
C PHE A 74 32.45 -13.01 13.37
N LEU A 75 31.67 -13.99 12.90
CA LEU A 75 32.11 -15.03 11.99
C LEU A 75 31.86 -14.60 10.55
N LYS A 76 32.87 -14.78 9.69
CA LYS A 76 32.77 -14.50 8.26
C LYS A 76 31.67 -15.38 7.64
N ASN A 77 30.86 -14.80 6.76
CA ASN A 77 29.77 -15.46 6.02
C ASN A 77 28.61 -15.98 6.89
N VAL A 78 28.46 -15.51 8.13
CA VAL A 78 27.27 -15.77 8.93
C VAL A 78 26.36 -14.55 8.87
N ASP A 79 25.08 -14.78 8.58
CA ASP A 79 24.11 -13.70 8.54
C ASP A 79 23.97 -13.04 9.94
N PRO A 80 23.70 -11.72 10.00
CA PRO A 80 23.33 -11.05 11.24
C PRO A 80 22.12 -11.72 11.93
N TYR A 81 21.90 -11.40 13.20
CA TYR A 81 20.76 -11.92 13.96
C TYR A 81 20.17 -10.84 14.85
N LEU A 82 18.90 -10.98 15.22
CA LEU A 82 18.28 -10.06 16.16
C LEU A 82 18.74 -10.42 17.57
N ARG A 83 19.25 -9.44 18.30
CA ARG A 83 19.65 -9.60 19.70
C ARG A 83 18.76 -8.75 20.60
N ILE A 84 18.29 -9.37 21.66
CA ILE A 84 17.44 -8.78 22.68
C ILE A 84 18.21 -8.87 24.01
N SER A 85 18.43 -7.73 24.66
CA SER A 85 18.96 -7.66 26.02
C SER A 85 17.81 -7.28 26.94
N VAL A 86 17.32 -8.24 27.71
CA VAL A 86 16.09 -8.12 28.49
C VAL A 86 16.35 -7.27 29.75
N GLY A 87 15.57 -6.19 29.91
CA GLY A 87 15.56 -5.35 31.11
C GLY A 87 14.96 -6.11 32.30
N VAL A 88 15.37 -5.76 33.52
CA VAL A 88 15.25 -6.65 34.69
C VAL A 88 13.95 -6.50 35.48
N GLU A 89 13.04 -5.60 35.09
CA GLU A 89 11.77 -5.42 35.80
C GLU A 89 10.82 -6.58 35.52
N ALA A 90 10.70 -7.50 36.48
CA ALA A 90 9.91 -8.73 36.37
C ALA A 90 8.45 -8.48 35.92
N ALA A 91 7.85 -7.37 36.39
CA ALA A 91 6.49 -6.98 36.02
C ALA A 91 6.31 -6.65 34.52
N HIS A 92 7.39 -6.30 33.82
CA HIS A 92 7.35 -5.93 32.40
C HIS A 92 7.72 -7.08 31.45
N VAL A 93 8.22 -8.21 31.96
CA VAL A 93 8.75 -9.29 31.12
C VAL A 93 7.69 -9.85 30.15
N GLU A 94 6.46 -10.04 30.62
CA GLU A 94 5.37 -10.57 29.80
C GLU A 94 4.94 -9.57 28.70
N LEU A 95 4.79 -8.29 29.06
CA LEU A 95 4.47 -7.23 28.10
C LEU A 95 5.59 -7.04 27.06
N VAL A 96 6.85 -7.11 27.50
CA VAL A 96 8.02 -7.07 26.60
C VAL A 96 8.00 -8.26 25.63
N ALA A 97 7.73 -9.47 26.13
CA ALA A 97 7.65 -10.66 25.29
C ALA A 97 6.52 -10.55 24.28
N GLN A 98 5.35 -10.06 24.69
CA GLN A 98 4.21 -9.81 23.81
C GLN A 98 4.56 -8.82 22.69
N ALA A 99 5.18 -7.68 23.03
CA ALA A 99 5.62 -6.69 22.06
C ALA A 99 6.63 -7.24 21.05
N ILE A 100 7.60 -8.03 21.53
CA ILE A 100 8.60 -8.66 20.68
C ILE A 100 7.95 -9.67 19.73
N LEU A 101 7.09 -10.55 20.24
CA LEU A 101 6.40 -11.55 19.42
C LEU A 101 5.52 -10.90 18.38
N GLN A 102 4.71 -9.90 18.76
CA GLN A 102 3.86 -9.15 17.83
C GLN A 102 4.67 -8.49 16.71
N GLY A 103 5.77 -7.78 17.05
CA GLY A 103 6.63 -7.16 16.05
C GLY A 103 7.35 -8.17 15.14
N MET A 104 7.80 -9.30 15.70
CA MET A 104 8.43 -10.38 14.92
C MET A 104 7.45 -11.08 13.98
N GLU A 105 6.20 -11.30 14.40
CA GLU A 105 5.17 -11.87 13.55
C GLU A 105 4.82 -10.95 12.38
N GLN A 106 4.61 -9.65 12.66
CA GLN A 106 4.40 -8.64 11.62
C GLN A 106 5.56 -8.61 10.63
N TYR A 107 6.80 -8.68 11.14
CA TYR A 107 8.00 -8.75 10.31
C TYR A 107 8.01 -9.98 9.40
N CYS A 108 7.85 -11.17 9.97
CA CYS A 108 7.85 -12.43 9.21
C CYS A 108 6.79 -12.42 8.12
N ARG A 109 5.57 -11.95 8.43
CA ARG A 109 4.49 -11.83 7.44
C ARG A 109 4.88 -10.89 6.30
N SER A 110 5.36 -9.69 6.64
CA SER A 110 5.75 -8.68 5.66
C SER A 110 6.95 -9.04 4.77
N ALA A 111 7.70 -10.07 5.16
CA ALA A 111 8.89 -10.53 4.47
C ALA A 111 8.70 -11.89 3.77
N THR A 112 7.66 -12.63 4.14
CA THR A 112 7.29 -13.89 3.48
C THR A 112 6.64 -13.57 2.14
N ARG A 113 7.23 -14.09 1.07
CA ARG A 113 6.65 -13.96 -0.27
C ARG A 113 5.39 -14.80 -0.35
N VAL A 114 4.25 -14.15 -0.57
CA VAL A 114 2.98 -14.81 -0.89
C VAL A 114 2.57 -14.35 -2.27
N ASN A 115 2.27 -15.32 -3.14
CA ASN A 115 1.67 -15.07 -4.44
C ASN A 115 0.28 -15.70 -4.41
N LEU A 116 -0.75 -14.87 -4.42
CA LEU A 116 -2.13 -15.29 -4.52
C LEU A 116 -2.33 -16.01 -5.86
N ASP A 117 -3.02 -17.14 -5.83
CA ASP A 117 -3.41 -17.88 -7.03
C ASP A 117 -4.92 -18.12 -7.00
N VAL A 118 -5.65 -17.26 -7.73
CA VAL A 118 -7.12 -17.29 -7.79
C VAL A 118 -7.64 -18.63 -8.30
N ARG A 119 -6.86 -19.35 -9.11
CA ARG A 119 -7.26 -20.63 -9.72
C ARG A 119 -7.44 -21.71 -8.64
N GLN A 120 -6.77 -21.57 -7.50
CA GLN A 120 -6.95 -22.43 -6.34
C GLN A 120 -8.30 -22.22 -5.64
N ARG A 121 -9.13 -21.28 -6.10
CA ARG A 121 -10.46 -21.01 -5.54
C ARG A 121 -11.61 -21.57 -6.38
N PHE A 122 -11.33 -22.15 -7.55
CA PHE A 122 -12.38 -22.59 -8.48
C PHE A 122 -13.27 -23.72 -7.97
N TYR A 123 -12.82 -24.50 -6.98
CA TYR A 123 -13.64 -25.54 -6.38
C TYR A 123 -14.54 -25.02 -5.24
N ASP A 124 -14.43 -23.75 -4.87
CA ASP A 124 -15.19 -23.13 -3.80
C ASP A 124 -16.46 -22.46 -4.35
N VAL A 125 -17.63 -22.80 -3.79
CA VAL A 125 -18.92 -22.22 -4.21
C VAL A 125 -18.93 -20.70 -4.01
N SER A 126 -18.29 -20.20 -2.94
CA SER A 126 -18.22 -18.77 -2.65
C SER A 126 -17.47 -17.97 -3.73
N PHE A 127 -16.59 -18.63 -4.50
CA PHE A 127 -15.92 -18.02 -5.64
C PHE A 127 -16.93 -17.61 -6.73
N TYR A 128 -17.84 -18.51 -7.09
CA TYR A 128 -18.83 -18.22 -8.14
C TYR A 128 -19.86 -17.18 -7.71
N GLU A 129 -20.26 -17.18 -6.43
CA GLU A 129 -21.10 -16.14 -5.86
C GLU A 129 -20.42 -14.76 -5.94
N ALA A 130 -19.14 -14.70 -5.54
CA ALA A 130 -18.34 -13.49 -5.65
C ALA A 130 -18.17 -13.00 -7.09
N ILE A 131 -17.96 -13.91 -8.05
CA ILE A 131 -17.88 -13.57 -9.47
C ILE A 131 -19.20 -12.99 -9.99
N ALA A 132 -20.35 -13.52 -9.59
CA ALA A 132 -21.64 -12.96 -9.97
C ALA A 132 -21.81 -11.52 -9.44
N ILE A 133 -21.40 -11.27 -8.19
CA ILE A 133 -21.43 -9.92 -7.61
C ILE A 133 -20.45 -8.98 -8.34
N ALA A 134 -19.23 -9.45 -8.63
CA ALA A 134 -18.23 -8.68 -9.38
C ALA A 134 -18.70 -8.38 -10.82
N ALA A 135 -19.42 -9.32 -11.46
CA ALA A 135 -19.97 -9.13 -12.79
C ALA A 135 -21.06 -8.04 -12.83
N ASP A 136 -21.92 -7.96 -11.80
CA ASP A 136 -22.87 -6.85 -11.66
C ASP A 136 -22.15 -5.50 -11.48
N ILE A 137 -21.11 -5.47 -10.66
CA ILE A 137 -20.27 -4.27 -10.50
C ILE A 137 -19.63 -3.87 -11.83
N ARG A 138 -19.08 -4.84 -12.58
CA ARG A 138 -18.50 -4.62 -13.91
C ARG A 138 -19.51 -4.04 -14.88
N ARG A 139 -20.72 -4.60 -14.92
CA ARG A 139 -21.80 -4.12 -15.78
C ARG A 139 -22.11 -2.65 -15.49
N ARG A 140 -22.21 -2.28 -14.21
CA ARG A 140 -22.41 -0.88 -13.81
C ARG A 140 -21.23 0.00 -14.20
N TYR A 141 -20.00 -0.47 -13.98
CA TYR A 141 -18.80 0.27 -14.38
C TYR A 141 -18.76 0.56 -15.89
N ILE A 142 -19.13 -0.41 -16.73
CA ILE A 142 -19.20 -0.23 -18.19
C ILE A 142 -20.26 0.81 -18.58
N GLN A 143 -21.42 0.78 -17.92
CA GLN A 143 -22.54 1.66 -18.24
C GLN A 143 -22.35 3.09 -17.72
N GLU A 144 -21.94 3.21 -16.47
CA GLU A 144 -21.85 4.48 -15.74
C GLU A 144 -20.47 5.13 -15.87
N ARG A 145 -19.45 4.39 -16.35
CA ARG A 145 -18.03 4.80 -16.41
C ARG A 145 -17.38 5.13 -15.06
N VAL A 146 -18.15 5.07 -13.99
CA VAL A 146 -17.72 5.18 -12.59
C VAL A 146 -18.54 4.22 -11.74
N VAL A 147 -17.93 3.63 -10.72
CA VAL A 147 -18.66 2.84 -9.72
C VAL A 147 -18.07 3.05 -8.33
N PHE A 148 -18.96 3.23 -7.35
CA PHE A 148 -18.63 3.17 -5.93
C PHE A 148 -19.01 1.80 -5.38
N ILE A 149 -18.07 1.18 -4.67
CA ILE A 149 -18.20 -0.16 -4.10
C ILE A 149 -17.94 -0.02 -2.59
N PRO A 150 -18.98 -0.18 -1.75
CA PRO A 150 -18.79 -0.20 -0.31
C PRO A 150 -17.86 -1.34 0.09
N GLY A 151 -17.01 -1.12 1.10
CA GLY A 151 -16.10 -2.14 1.61
C GLY A 151 -16.82 -3.42 2.05
N THR A 152 -18.03 -3.29 2.60
CA THR A 152 -18.89 -4.42 2.99
C THR A 152 -19.29 -5.31 1.81
N ARG A 153 -19.34 -4.78 0.60
CA ARG A 153 -19.60 -5.54 -0.64
C ARG A 153 -18.32 -6.08 -1.25
N LEU A 154 -17.19 -5.36 -1.11
CA LEU A 154 -15.91 -5.74 -1.70
C LEU A 154 -15.20 -6.84 -0.91
N ILE A 155 -15.22 -6.80 0.43
CA ILE A 155 -14.51 -7.75 1.29
C ILE A 155 -14.86 -9.22 0.97
N PRO A 156 -16.15 -9.63 0.84
CA PRO A 156 -16.48 -11.01 0.48
C PRO A 156 -15.90 -11.44 -0.86
N ILE A 157 -15.83 -10.53 -1.86
CA ILE A 157 -15.25 -10.81 -3.16
C ILE A 157 -13.75 -11.09 -3.04
N LEU A 158 -13.03 -10.23 -2.30
CA LEU A 158 -11.59 -10.40 -2.10
C LEU A 158 -11.27 -11.69 -1.35
N LYS A 159 -12.05 -12.04 -0.32
CA LYS A 159 -11.92 -13.31 0.41
C LYS A 159 -12.13 -14.51 -0.52
N ALA A 160 -13.15 -14.46 -1.35
CA ALA A 160 -13.44 -15.51 -2.33
C ALA A 160 -12.32 -15.67 -3.37
N PHE A 161 -11.61 -14.58 -3.70
CA PHE A 161 -10.40 -14.61 -4.53
C PHE A 161 -9.16 -15.15 -3.83
N GLY A 162 -9.24 -15.42 -2.52
CA GLY A 162 -8.16 -16.01 -1.72
C GLY A 162 -7.45 -15.03 -0.79
N ALA A 163 -7.97 -13.82 -0.58
CA ALA A 163 -7.42 -12.91 0.41
C ALA A 163 -7.57 -13.48 1.83
N GLN A 164 -6.47 -13.49 2.58
CA GLN A 164 -6.37 -14.04 3.93
C GLN A 164 -6.91 -13.04 4.97
N GLN A 165 -7.50 -13.55 6.05
CA GLN A 165 -8.13 -12.71 7.08
C GLN A 165 -7.10 -11.79 7.76
N GLU A 166 -5.92 -12.33 8.04
CA GLU A 166 -4.81 -11.66 8.70
C GLU A 166 -4.27 -10.48 7.87
N ASP A 167 -4.39 -10.57 6.54
CA ASP A 167 -3.96 -9.51 5.64
C ASP A 167 -4.94 -8.34 5.61
N PHE A 168 -6.23 -8.53 5.94
CA PHE A 168 -7.14 -7.40 6.15
C PHE A 168 -6.73 -6.59 7.38
N GLU A 169 -6.35 -7.28 8.46
CA GLU A 169 -5.87 -6.64 9.69
C GLU A 169 -4.54 -5.91 9.45
N ALA A 170 -3.58 -6.58 8.78
CA ALA A 170 -2.30 -5.97 8.44
C ALA A 170 -2.45 -4.72 7.56
N LEU A 171 -3.46 -4.68 6.67
CA LEU A 171 -3.69 -3.57 5.77
C LEU A 171 -4.08 -2.26 6.49
N HIS A 172 -4.54 -2.31 7.75
CA HIS A 172 -4.82 -1.11 8.53
C HIS A 172 -3.56 -0.33 8.93
N SER A 173 -2.39 -0.98 9.03
CA SER A 173 -1.15 -0.37 9.51
C SER A 173 -0.07 -0.20 8.43
N VAL A 174 -0.32 -0.62 7.18
CA VAL A 174 0.68 -0.50 6.09
C VAL A 174 1.12 0.94 5.83
N SER A 175 0.27 1.92 6.14
CA SER A 175 0.53 3.34 5.91
C SER A 175 1.42 3.98 6.99
N ASP A 176 1.73 3.26 8.06
CA ASP A 176 2.58 3.76 9.16
C ASP A 176 4.09 3.69 8.83
N HIS A 177 4.46 3.07 7.71
CA HIS A 177 5.85 2.96 7.25
C HIS A 177 6.08 3.66 5.91
N LEU A 178 5.25 4.64 5.56
CA LEU A 178 5.40 5.42 4.34
C LEU A 178 6.58 6.39 4.43
N GLY A 179 7.24 6.63 3.30
CA GLY A 179 8.30 7.62 3.20
C GLY A 179 7.76 9.01 2.84
N LYS A 180 8.63 10.02 2.89
CA LYS A 180 8.26 11.40 2.52
C LYS A 180 7.91 11.50 1.03
N ASP A 181 6.89 12.28 0.71
CA ASP A 181 6.63 12.68 -0.66
C ASP A 181 7.65 13.74 -1.13
N PRO A 182 8.31 13.57 -2.30
CA PRO A 182 9.30 14.52 -2.78
C PRO A 182 8.71 15.86 -3.23
N THR A 183 7.39 15.98 -3.37
CA THR A 183 6.71 17.13 -4.00
C THR A 183 5.86 17.97 -3.06
N VAL A 184 5.38 17.39 -1.96
CA VAL A 184 4.48 18.06 -1.02
C VAL A 184 4.83 17.67 0.42
N ASP A 185 4.53 18.53 1.38
CA ASP A 185 4.88 18.36 2.79
C ASP A 185 3.77 17.72 3.64
N TYR A 186 2.54 17.66 3.13
CA TYR A 186 1.36 17.08 3.79
C TYR A 186 1.06 15.62 3.41
N ARG A 187 2.01 14.93 2.76
CA ARG A 187 1.82 13.57 2.24
C ARG A 187 3.02 12.67 2.52
N THR A 188 2.75 11.45 2.94
CA THR A 188 3.71 10.34 2.88
C THR A 188 3.21 9.28 1.92
N ILE A 189 4.13 8.61 1.23
CA ILE A 189 3.80 7.78 0.07
C ILE A 189 4.80 6.65 -0.17
N LYS A 190 4.33 5.58 -0.81
CA LYS A 190 5.15 4.57 -1.50
C LYS A 190 4.54 4.28 -2.87
N ASN A 191 5.37 3.95 -3.86
CA ASN A 191 4.95 3.57 -5.20
C ASN A 191 5.45 2.18 -5.60
N GLY A 192 4.61 1.44 -6.32
CA GLY A 192 4.93 0.17 -6.96
C GLY A 192 4.36 0.11 -8.37
N ARG A 193 5.03 -0.61 -9.28
CA ARG A 193 4.63 -0.74 -10.68
C ARG A 193 4.31 -2.19 -11.00
N PHE A 194 3.20 -2.44 -11.67
CA PHE A 194 2.74 -3.78 -12.02
C PHE A 194 2.32 -3.83 -13.48
N SER A 195 2.67 -4.91 -14.18
CA SER A 195 2.14 -5.20 -15.51
C SER A 195 0.93 -6.12 -15.38
N PHE A 196 -0.18 -5.77 -16.03
CA PHE A 196 -1.33 -6.64 -16.20
C PHE A 196 -1.25 -7.18 -17.63
N ASP A 197 -1.03 -8.48 -17.74
CA ASP A 197 -1.01 -9.21 -19.00
C ASP A 197 -2.30 -10.02 -19.10
N PHE A 198 -3.22 -9.55 -19.94
CA PHE A 198 -4.51 -10.20 -20.16
C PHE A 198 -4.41 -11.43 -21.08
N GLY A 199 -3.38 -11.51 -21.92
CA GLY A 199 -3.13 -12.67 -22.78
C GLY A 199 -2.67 -13.86 -21.96
N GLU A 200 -1.67 -13.65 -21.11
CA GLU A 200 -1.16 -14.69 -20.19
C GLU A 200 -1.96 -14.81 -18.90
N LYS A 201 -2.93 -13.89 -18.67
CA LYS A 201 -3.75 -13.80 -17.45
C LYS A 201 -2.89 -13.74 -16.18
N THR A 202 -1.88 -12.88 -16.20
CA THR A 202 -0.98 -12.68 -15.07
C THR A 202 -0.76 -11.21 -14.74
N ILE A 203 -0.61 -10.92 -13.45
CA ILE A 203 -0.12 -9.63 -12.97
C ILE A 203 1.31 -9.84 -12.47
N ARG A 204 2.25 -8.98 -12.86
CA ARG A 204 3.66 -9.09 -12.49
C ARG A 204 4.20 -7.81 -11.90
N ARG A 205 5.02 -7.90 -10.86
CA ARG A 205 5.78 -6.75 -10.34
C ARG A 205 6.87 -6.32 -11.32
N LEU A 206 6.87 -5.02 -11.65
CA LEU A 206 7.88 -4.36 -12.47
C LEU A 206 8.91 -3.65 -11.61
N GLU A 207 10.06 -3.37 -12.21
CA GLU A 207 11.10 -2.55 -11.60
C GLU A 207 10.60 -1.14 -11.27
N LYS A 208 11.15 -0.59 -10.18
CA LYS A 208 10.97 0.81 -9.81
C LYS A 208 11.44 1.71 -10.94
N GLN A 209 10.61 2.68 -11.28
CA GLN A 209 10.95 3.74 -12.23
C GLN A 209 10.39 5.08 -11.71
N LEU A 210 10.91 6.19 -12.23
CA LEU A 210 10.42 7.52 -11.90
C LEU A 210 8.98 7.69 -12.43
N PHE A 211 8.19 8.49 -11.73
CA PHE A 211 6.81 8.77 -12.11
C PHE A 211 6.65 10.23 -12.55
N THR A 212 6.08 10.44 -13.74
CA THR A 212 5.86 11.77 -14.33
C THR A 212 4.41 11.89 -14.78
N LEU A 213 3.78 13.03 -14.50
CA LEU A 213 2.49 13.45 -15.07
C LEU A 213 2.64 14.83 -15.67
N THR A 214 2.00 15.06 -16.81
CA THR A 214 2.10 16.27 -17.63
C THR A 214 0.78 17.04 -17.69
N VAL A 215 0.83 18.28 -18.19
CA VAL A 215 -0.39 19.08 -18.42
C VAL A 215 -1.30 18.43 -19.48
N GLY A 216 -0.73 17.80 -20.51
CA GLY A 216 -1.49 17.00 -21.49
C GLY A 216 -2.20 15.79 -20.86
N GLU A 217 -1.74 15.38 -19.67
CA GLU A 217 -2.39 14.38 -18.84
C GLU A 217 -3.57 14.89 -18.01
N GLY A 218 -3.95 16.16 -18.16
CA GLY A 218 -4.99 16.76 -17.33
C GLY A 218 -4.49 17.07 -15.92
N TYR A 219 -3.17 16.99 -15.70
CA TYR A 219 -2.51 17.26 -14.44
C TYR A 219 -1.81 18.62 -14.49
N LYS A 220 -2.43 19.64 -13.88
CA LYS A 220 -1.93 21.02 -13.87
C LYS A 220 -1.49 21.42 -12.46
N ARG A 221 -0.22 21.20 -12.15
CA ARG A 221 0.42 21.56 -10.90
C ARG A 221 1.81 22.16 -11.16
N HIS A 222 2.44 22.72 -10.14
CA HIS A 222 3.77 23.32 -10.26
C HIS A 222 4.88 22.31 -10.65
N ASP A 223 4.65 21.01 -10.44
CA ASP A 223 5.58 19.91 -10.75
C ASP A 223 5.15 19.10 -11.99
N SER A 224 4.22 19.59 -12.81
CA SER A 224 3.85 18.93 -14.06
C SER A 224 5.07 18.79 -14.99
N GLY A 225 5.29 17.59 -15.51
CA GLY A 225 6.44 17.24 -16.36
C GLY A 225 7.71 16.91 -15.59
N ILE A 226 7.72 17.03 -14.27
CA ILE A 226 8.89 16.69 -13.43
C ILE A 226 8.83 15.21 -13.06
N ALA A 227 9.95 14.51 -13.25
CA ALA A 227 10.11 13.12 -12.85
C ALA A 227 10.25 13.01 -11.32
N ARG A 228 9.46 12.13 -10.70
CA ARG A 228 9.38 12.00 -9.24
C ARG A 228 9.90 10.64 -8.81
N ASP A 229 10.84 10.66 -7.87
CA ASP A 229 11.37 9.46 -7.24
C ASP A 229 10.65 9.20 -5.91
N PHE A 230 9.64 8.33 -5.94
CA PHE A 230 8.90 7.95 -4.74
C PHE A 230 9.58 6.80 -3.99
N PRO A 231 9.46 6.74 -2.64
CA PRO A 231 9.80 5.55 -1.88
C PRO A 231 9.12 4.31 -2.45
N GLU A 232 9.80 3.17 -2.47
CA GLU A 232 9.28 1.97 -3.12
C GLU A 232 8.32 1.18 -2.21
N VAL A 233 7.28 0.60 -2.81
CA VAL A 233 6.45 -0.44 -2.18
C VAL A 233 7.30 -1.65 -1.81
N THR A 234 7.20 -2.04 -0.54
CA THR A 234 7.91 -3.18 0.06
C THR A 234 6.98 -4.38 0.28
N GLY A 235 7.52 -5.47 0.85
CA GLY A 235 6.78 -6.71 1.04
C GLY A 235 5.57 -6.64 1.97
N ASP A 236 5.51 -5.66 2.88
CA ASP A 236 4.31 -5.38 3.71
C ASP A 236 3.05 -5.14 2.88
N LEU A 237 3.19 -4.43 1.76
CA LEU A 237 2.06 -4.12 0.89
C LEU A 237 1.98 -5.07 -0.31
N GLN A 238 3.13 -5.40 -0.91
CA GLN A 238 3.15 -6.24 -2.11
C GLN A 238 2.68 -7.68 -1.84
N TYR A 239 3.08 -8.27 -0.71
CA TYR A 239 2.72 -9.65 -0.37
C TYR A 239 1.42 -9.77 0.41
N ASN A 240 0.77 -8.64 0.72
CA ASN A 240 -0.55 -8.63 1.31
C ASN A 240 -1.58 -9.16 0.29
N THR A 241 -2.22 -10.29 0.61
CA THR A 241 -3.15 -10.97 -0.31
C THR A 241 -4.41 -10.16 -0.60
N VAL A 242 -4.82 -9.23 0.26
CA VAL A 242 -5.93 -8.30 -0.01
C VAL A 242 -5.56 -7.34 -1.15
N VAL A 243 -4.34 -6.80 -1.15
CA VAL A 243 -3.83 -5.92 -2.22
C VAL A 243 -3.72 -6.69 -3.54
N GLN A 244 -3.26 -7.94 -3.49
CA GLN A 244 -3.20 -8.81 -4.66
C GLN A 244 -4.60 -9.10 -5.22
N ALA A 245 -5.55 -9.45 -4.35
CA ALA A 245 -6.95 -9.66 -4.73
C ALA A 245 -7.61 -8.38 -5.27
N LEU A 246 -7.25 -7.19 -4.76
CA LEU A 246 -7.69 -5.90 -5.30
C LEU A 246 -7.20 -5.68 -6.73
N MET A 247 -5.94 -6.04 -7.03
CA MET A 247 -5.42 -5.96 -8.40
C MET A 247 -6.12 -6.96 -9.34
N VAL A 248 -6.39 -8.18 -8.87
CA VAL A 248 -7.19 -9.17 -9.61
C VAL A 248 -8.61 -8.65 -9.86
N PHE A 249 -9.26 -8.11 -8.85
CA PHE A 249 -10.58 -7.51 -8.96
C PHE A 249 -10.58 -6.39 -9.98
N LYS A 250 -9.62 -5.46 -9.90
CA LYS A 250 -9.47 -4.38 -10.88
C LYS A 250 -9.28 -4.92 -12.29
N ALA A 251 -8.41 -5.92 -12.48
CA ALA A 251 -8.18 -6.57 -13.77
C ALA A 251 -9.48 -7.17 -14.33
N PHE A 252 -10.26 -7.86 -13.50
CA PHE A 252 -11.57 -8.41 -13.88
C PHE A 252 -12.55 -7.31 -14.32
N ILE A 253 -12.66 -6.21 -13.56
CA ILE A 253 -13.59 -5.13 -13.90
C ILE A 253 -13.20 -4.42 -15.20
N MET A 254 -11.90 -4.14 -15.40
CA MET A 254 -11.43 -3.36 -16.55
C MET A 254 -11.22 -4.19 -17.83
N ASN A 255 -11.22 -5.53 -17.72
CA ASN A 255 -10.98 -6.38 -18.89
C ASN A 255 -11.94 -6.07 -20.03
N GLU A 256 -11.40 -5.86 -21.23
CA GLU A 256 -12.14 -5.54 -22.47
C GLU A 256 -13.07 -4.31 -22.38
N VAL A 257 -12.87 -3.43 -21.39
CA VAL A 257 -13.57 -2.17 -21.35
C VAL A 257 -12.96 -1.22 -22.37
N VAL A 258 -13.73 -0.87 -23.40
CA VAL A 258 -13.34 0.14 -24.37
C VAL A 258 -13.39 1.51 -23.71
N VAL A 259 -12.27 2.23 -23.79
CA VAL A 259 -12.09 3.60 -23.29
C VAL A 259 -11.73 4.52 -24.44
N GLU A 260 -12.05 5.81 -24.32
CA GLU A 260 -11.53 6.81 -25.24
C GLU A 260 -9.99 6.80 -25.25
N PRO A 261 -9.33 6.64 -26.41
CA PRO A 261 -7.88 6.60 -26.46
C PRO A 261 -7.24 7.92 -26.07
N ARG A 262 -6.16 7.82 -25.29
CA ARG A 262 -5.30 8.94 -24.92
C ARG A 262 -4.13 9.07 -25.88
N GLU A 263 -3.71 10.30 -26.14
CA GLU A 263 -2.51 10.54 -26.95
C GLU A 263 -1.27 9.90 -26.32
N TYR A 264 -0.37 9.43 -27.18
CA TYR A 264 0.89 8.79 -26.83
C TYR A 264 0.77 7.52 -25.98
N LEU A 265 -0.35 6.81 -26.05
CA LEU A 265 -0.54 5.48 -25.46
C LEU A 265 -0.65 4.38 -26.53
N ASP A 266 0.01 3.26 -26.29
CA ASP A 266 0.01 2.10 -27.18
C ASP A 266 -1.18 1.18 -26.90
N TYR A 267 -2.34 1.50 -27.48
CA TYR A 267 -3.52 0.65 -27.39
C TYR A 267 -3.42 -0.67 -28.17
N SER A 268 -2.39 -0.85 -29.00
CA SER A 268 -2.11 -2.14 -29.64
C SER A 268 -1.40 -3.13 -28.70
N SER A 269 -0.78 -2.64 -27.63
CA SER A 269 -0.08 -3.46 -26.65
C SER A 269 -1.04 -4.40 -25.91
N PRO A 270 -0.67 -5.67 -25.67
CA PRO A 270 -1.44 -6.56 -24.80
C PRO A 270 -1.28 -6.21 -23.30
N TYR A 271 -0.27 -5.40 -22.97
CA TYR A 271 0.07 -5.07 -21.59
C TYR A 271 -0.65 -3.81 -21.11
N TRP A 272 -0.85 -3.75 -19.80
CA TRP A 272 -1.23 -2.54 -19.08
C TRP A 272 -0.29 -2.31 -17.91
N ILE A 273 0.10 -1.05 -17.70
CA ILE A 273 0.95 -0.65 -16.58
C ILE A 273 0.05 -0.06 -15.49
N CYS A 274 0.09 -0.65 -14.31
CA CYS A 274 -0.58 -0.19 -13.11
C CYS A 274 0.45 0.39 -12.12
N ASN A 275 0.34 1.67 -11.83
CA ASN A 275 1.04 2.31 -10.71
C ASN A 275 0.16 2.22 -9.47
N LEU A 276 0.63 1.50 -8.44
CA LEU A 276 0.04 1.45 -7.12
C LEU A 276 0.73 2.47 -6.22
N PHE A 277 -0.03 3.35 -5.61
CA PHE A 277 0.42 4.24 -4.57
C PHE A 277 -0.28 3.89 -3.25
N ASN A 278 0.49 3.76 -2.18
CA ASN A 278 -0.05 3.81 -0.81
C ASN A 278 0.25 5.20 -0.26
N VAL A 279 -0.80 5.94 0.08
CA VAL A 279 -0.77 7.36 0.37
C VAL A 279 -1.39 7.63 1.72
N ARG A 280 -0.69 8.37 2.58
CA ARG A 280 -1.26 9.03 3.76
C ARG A 280 -1.21 10.53 3.54
N THR A 281 -2.37 11.14 3.44
CA THR A 281 -2.52 12.61 3.51
C THR A 281 -2.79 13.00 4.95
N PHE A 282 -2.24 14.12 5.41
CA PHE A 282 -2.46 14.60 6.77
C PHE A 282 -2.60 16.11 6.86
N THR A 283 -3.29 16.55 7.91
CA THR A 283 -3.43 17.95 8.32
C THR A 283 -2.94 18.07 9.75
N GLU A 284 -2.01 18.99 9.99
CA GLU A 284 -1.41 19.22 11.31
C GLU A 284 -0.87 20.65 11.38
N LYS A 285 -1.19 21.37 12.46
CA LYS A 285 -0.71 22.75 12.70
C LYS A 285 -1.02 23.65 11.48
N ASP A 286 0.01 24.22 10.86
CA ASP A 286 -0.07 25.15 9.74
C ASP A 286 -0.10 24.43 8.37
N ILE A 287 -0.13 23.10 8.36
CA ILE A 287 -0.14 22.27 7.14
C ILE A 287 -1.56 21.75 6.89
N LEU A 288 -2.15 22.14 5.76
CA LEU A 288 -3.42 21.61 5.27
C LEU A 288 -3.18 20.46 4.28
N GLY A 289 -3.79 19.31 4.55
CA GLY A 289 -3.79 18.16 3.65
C GLY A 289 -4.68 18.39 2.42
N GLU A 290 -4.12 19.01 1.39
CA GLU A 290 -4.79 19.21 0.10
C GLU A 290 -4.69 17.94 -0.76
N ILE A 291 -5.75 17.13 -0.76
CA ILE A 291 -5.74 15.82 -1.45
C ILE A 291 -5.50 16.00 -2.97
N THR A 292 -6.12 17.02 -3.56
CA THR A 292 -5.99 17.40 -4.97
C THR A 292 -5.62 18.88 -5.08
N LEU A 293 -4.36 19.21 -4.79
CA LEU A 293 -3.85 20.59 -4.82
C LEU A 293 -4.02 21.24 -6.21
N GLU A 294 -3.93 20.44 -7.27
CA GLU A 294 -4.19 20.85 -8.64
C GLU A 294 -5.66 21.16 -8.93
N GLY A 295 -6.61 20.87 -8.04
CA GLY A 295 -8.04 21.07 -8.27
C GLY A 295 -8.66 20.00 -9.17
N VAL A 296 -9.54 20.39 -10.08
CA VAL A 296 -10.14 19.46 -11.06
C VAL A 296 -9.07 18.92 -12.01
N HIS A 297 -8.92 17.59 -12.08
CA HIS A 297 -7.88 16.94 -12.87
C HIS A 297 -8.30 15.53 -13.32
N SER A 298 -7.42 14.90 -14.09
CA SER A 298 -7.39 13.46 -14.35
C SER A 298 -6.02 12.92 -13.91
N ASP A 299 -5.94 11.65 -13.59
CA ASP A 299 -4.73 11.00 -13.07
C ASP A 299 -3.70 10.63 -14.14
N GLY A 300 -4.03 10.84 -15.42
CA GLY A 300 -3.20 10.42 -16.55
C GLY A 300 -3.26 8.92 -16.81
N GLY A 301 -4.29 8.24 -16.29
CA GLY A 301 -4.59 6.83 -16.52
C GLY A 301 -5.66 6.63 -17.60
N ASP A 302 -5.92 5.36 -17.89
CA ASP A 302 -7.17 4.92 -18.54
C ASP A 302 -8.22 4.56 -17.48
N HIS A 303 -7.77 3.89 -16.40
CA HIS A 303 -8.61 3.45 -15.30
C HIS A 303 -7.96 3.79 -13.95
N THR A 304 -8.60 4.63 -13.14
CA THR A 304 -8.18 4.88 -11.76
C THR A 304 -9.06 4.11 -10.79
N MET A 305 -8.43 3.40 -9.84
CA MET A 305 -9.09 2.86 -8.65
C MET A 305 -8.54 3.53 -7.39
N THR A 306 -9.42 4.00 -6.50
CA THR A 306 -9.03 4.50 -5.18
C THR A 306 -9.73 3.70 -4.10
N THR A 307 -8.97 3.18 -3.15
CA THR A 307 -9.47 2.31 -2.08
C THR A 307 -9.04 2.86 -0.73
N PHE A 308 -9.98 3.00 0.20
CA PHE A 308 -9.75 3.60 1.51
C PHE A 308 -9.26 2.59 2.54
N LEU A 309 -8.21 2.94 3.27
CA LEU A 309 -7.61 2.08 4.30
C LEU A 309 -7.98 2.53 5.72
N GLY A 310 -8.19 3.83 5.91
CA GLY A 310 -8.54 4.38 7.21
C GLY A 310 -8.37 5.89 7.30
N CYS A 311 -8.80 6.44 8.43
CA CYS A 311 -8.57 7.84 8.77
C CYS A 311 -8.53 8.00 10.29
N THR A 312 -7.89 9.07 10.75
CA THR A 312 -7.97 9.52 12.14
C THR A 312 -8.35 10.99 12.18
N ASN A 313 -9.16 11.39 13.16
CA ASN A 313 -9.56 12.78 13.39
C ASN A 313 -10.13 13.49 12.13
N MET A 314 -10.72 12.76 11.18
CA MET A 314 -11.17 13.32 9.90
C MET A 314 -12.65 13.73 9.95
N ARG A 315 -12.94 14.99 9.63
CA ARG A 315 -14.33 15.49 9.53
C ARG A 315 -15.16 14.75 8.48
N SER A 316 -16.49 14.85 8.61
CA SER A 316 -17.44 14.26 7.67
C SER A 316 -17.41 14.89 6.28
N ASP A 317 -16.98 16.15 6.14
CA ASP A 317 -16.89 16.89 4.88
C ASP A 317 -15.50 16.83 4.21
N SER A 318 -14.58 16.05 4.76
CA SER A 318 -13.23 15.84 4.23
C SER A 318 -13.16 14.72 3.19
N GLY A 319 -12.31 14.88 2.17
CA GLY A 319 -12.10 13.86 1.14
C GLY A 319 -13.35 13.46 0.36
N VAL A 320 -14.28 14.39 0.15
CA VAL A 320 -15.45 14.18 -0.73
C VAL A 320 -14.98 14.30 -2.18
N THR A 321 -15.20 13.24 -2.96
CA THR A 321 -14.88 13.17 -4.38
C THR A 321 -16.04 13.68 -5.21
N PHE A 322 -15.75 14.63 -6.09
CA PHE A 322 -16.64 15.08 -7.14
C PHE A 322 -16.13 14.57 -8.48
N VAL A 323 -16.97 13.85 -9.21
CA VAL A 323 -16.67 13.39 -10.57
C VAL A 323 -17.37 14.33 -11.54
N HIS A 324 -16.61 14.90 -12.45
CA HIS A 324 -17.02 15.94 -13.38
C HIS A 324 -17.06 15.41 -14.81
N ASP A 325 -17.91 16.04 -15.62
CA ASP A 325 -17.82 15.95 -17.07
C ASP A 325 -16.46 16.43 -17.59
N GLN A 326 -15.98 15.87 -18.71
CA GLN A 326 -14.71 16.30 -19.31
C GLN A 326 -14.68 17.77 -19.73
N LYS A 327 -15.85 18.38 -19.92
CA LYS A 327 -16.00 19.82 -20.21
C LYS A 327 -15.61 20.72 -19.04
N GLU A 328 -15.47 20.19 -17.82
CA GLU A 328 -15.05 21.01 -16.67
C GLU A 328 -13.62 21.51 -16.84
N THR A 329 -13.33 22.69 -16.28
CA THR A 329 -12.02 23.33 -16.44
C THR A 329 -10.97 22.67 -15.55
N THR A 330 -9.91 22.13 -16.16
CA THR A 330 -8.78 21.57 -15.40
C THR A 330 -8.06 22.66 -14.60
N GLY A 331 -7.69 22.36 -13.36
CA GLY A 331 -6.92 23.28 -12.52
C GLY A 331 -7.75 24.13 -11.57
N ILE A 332 -9.09 24.15 -11.70
CA ILE A 332 -9.93 25.00 -10.85
C ILE A 332 -10.17 24.32 -9.50
N PRO A 333 -10.22 25.08 -8.39
CA PRO A 333 -10.62 24.55 -7.09
C PRO A 333 -12.04 23.99 -7.10
N VAL A 334 -12.32 23.00 -6.24
CA VAL A 334 -13.63 22.35 -6.14
C VAL A 334 -14.80 23.33 -5.93
N HIS A 335 -14.60 24.40 -5.17
CA HIS A 335 -15.64 25.41 -4.89
C HIS A 335 -15.95 26.33 -6.08
N GLN A 336 -15.15 26.28 -7.16
CA GLN A 336 -15.35 27.04 -8.39
C GLN A 336 -15.94 26.19 -9.52
N THR A 337 -16.21 24.90 -9.25
CA THR A 337 -16.78 23.98 -10.23
C THR A 337 -18.22 24.34 -10.59
N GLN A 338 -18.61 24.04 -11.81
CA GLN A 338 -19.97 24.25 -12.29
C GLN A 338 -20.84 23.09 -11.83
N SER A 339 -21.85 23.36 -11.02
CA SER A 339 -22.71 22.30 -10.46
C SER A 339 -23.38 21.43 -11.52
N ILE A 340 -23.64 21.95 -12.72
CA ILE A 340 -24.23 21.20 -13.85
C ILE A 340 -23.26 20.18 -14.47
N LEU A 341 -21.94 20.35 -14.27
CA LEU A 341 -20.92 19.45 -14.76
C LEU A 341 -20.53 18.37 -13.74
N VAL A 342 -21.01 18.48 -12.49
CA VAL A 342 -20.82 17.45 -11.45
C VAL A 342 -21.76 16.28 -11.74
N LYS A 343 -21.20 15.15 -12.18
CA LYS A 343 -21.96 13.92 -12.47
C LYS A 343 -22.21 13.09 -11.22
N HIS A 344 -21.21 13.02 -10.33
CA HIS A 344 -21.31 12.23 -9.10
C HIS A 344 -20.63 12.94 -7.93
N ARG A 345 -21.17 12.69 -6.74
CA ARG A 345 -20.57 13.05 -5.45
C ARG A 345 -20.44 11.79 -4.62
N LEU A 346 -19.21 11.37 -4.36
CA LEU A 346 -18.86 10.11 -3.72
C LEU A 346 -17.90 10.38 -2.55
N GLN A 347 -17.84 9.50 -1.57
CA GLN A 347 -16.89 9.65 -0.47
C GLN A 347 -16.57 8.28 0.12
N HIS A 348 -15.28 7.99 0.26
CA HIS A 348 -14.84 6.86 1.05
C HIS A 348 -14.96 7.17 2.54
N ARG A 349 -15.63 6.30 3.28
CA ARG A 349 -15.83 6.46 4.74
C ARG A 349 -15.43 5.23 5.52
N HIS A 350 -15.53 4.05 4.90
CA HIS A 350 -15.31 2.77 5.53
C HIS A 350 -14.17 2.02 4.87
N PHE A 351 -13.52 1.17 5.66
CA PHE A 351 -12.41 0.34 5.20
C PHE A 351 -12.79 -0.40 3.92
N LEU A 352 -11.92 -0.32 2.92
CA LEU A 352 -12.08 -0.89 1.58
C LEU A 352 -13.24 -0.32 0.74
N ASP A 353 -13.87 0.77 1.16
CA ASP A 353 -14.64 1.59 0.23
C ASP A 353 -13.75 1.89 -0.99
N THR A 354 -14.30 1.68 -2.17
CA THR A 354 -13.55 1.77 -3.42
C THR A 354 -14.32 2.54 -4.47
N ILE A 355 -13.65 3.46 -5.15
CA ILE A 355 -14.14 4.13 -6.36
C ILE A 355 -13.28 3.65 -7.52
N LEU A 356 -13.92 3.21 -8.60
CA LEU A 356 -13.27 2.93 -9.88
C LEU A 356 -13.89 3.83 -10.94
N LEU A 357 -13.07 4.54 -11.73
CA LEU A 357 -13.52 5.42 -12.80
C LEU A 357 -12.70 5.23 -14.08
N VAL A 358 -13.30 5.51 -15.23
CA VAL A 358 -12.59 5.64 -16.51
C VAL A 358 -11.96 7.03 -16.54
N ASP A 359 -10.66 7.10 -16.25
CA ASP A 359 -9.94 8.36 -15.97
C ASP A 359 -9.83 9.27 -17.18
N ASN A 360 -9.79 8.69 -18.39
CA ASN A 360 -9.75 9.48 -19.62
C ASN A 360 -11.12 10.00 -20.07
N GLU A 361 -12.23 9.60 -19.42
CA GLU A 361 -13.60 10.01 -19.79
C GLU A 361 -14.29 10.86 -18.71
N ALA A 362 -13.58 11.15 -17.61
CA ALA A 362 -14.06 12.01 -16.53
C ALA A 362 -12.92 12.79 -15.90
N LYS A 363 -13.26 13.90 -15.25
CA LYS A 363 -12.35 14.59 -14.32
C LYS A 363 -12.83 14.37 -12.91
N HIS A 364 -11.97 14.60 -11.94
CA HIS A 364 -12.38 14.58 -10.54
C HIS A 364 -11.65 15.62 -9.70
N SER A 365 -12.23 15.95 -8.56
CA SER A 365 -11.61 16.78 -7.53
C SER A 365 -12.05 16.32 -6.15
N LEU A 366 -11.26 16.65 -5.13
CA LEU A 366 -11.57 16.29 -3.76
C LEU A 366 -11.57 17.50 -2.83
N THR A 367 -12.41 17.46 -1.79
CA THR A 367 -12.26 18.41 -0.67
C THR A 367 -10.97 18.13 0.11
N PRO A 368 -10.34 19.16 0.70
CA PRO A 368 -9.21 18.96 1.60
C PRO A 368 -9.54 18.08 2.81
N LEU A 369 -8.49 17.66 3.51
CA LEU A 369 -8.59 16.96 4.78
C LEU A 369 -8.71 17.95 5.94
N TYR A 370 -9.91 18.08 6.50
CA TYR A 370 -10.13 18.90 7.69
C TYR A 370 -10.20 18.03 8.97
N PRO A 371 -9.53 18.47 10.07
CA PRO A 371 -9.56 17.78 11.35
C PRO A 371 -10.87 18.03 12.12
N ILE A 372 -11.33 17.05 12.91
CA ILE A 372 -12.45 17.24 13.86
C ILE A 372 -11.97 18.14 15.00
N ASP A 373 -10.83 17.78 15.60
CA ASP A 373 -10.10 18.58 16.57
C ASP A 373 -8.83 19.13 15.93
N ALA A 374 -8.77 20.45 15.73
CA ALA A 374 -7.63 21.13 15.09
C ALA A 374 -6.34 21.07 15.91
N SER A 375 -6.40 20.72 17.20
CA SER A 375 -5.20 20.52 18.04
C SER A 375 -4.53 19.16 17.80
N GLN A 376 -5.23 18.22 17.16
CA GLN A 376 -4.76 16.88 16.87
C GLN A 376 -4.49 16.73 15.37
N ARG A 377 -3.50 15.89 15.02
CA ARG A 377 -3.26 15.53 13.62
C ARG A 377 -4.46 14.76 13.06
N ALA A 378 -4.85 15.07 11.83
CA ALA A 378 -5.80 14.27 11.06
C ALA A 378 -5.08 13.52 9.94
N THR A 379 -5.48 12.28 9.67
CA THR A 379 -4.90 11.45 8.61
C THR A 379 -5.98 10.82 7.73
N ARG A 380 -5.63 10.54 6.48
CA ARG A 380 -6.43 9.77 5.52
C ARG A 380 -5.53 8.87 4.69
N ASP A 381 -5.80 7.56 4.75
CA ASP A 381 -4.97 6.52 4.17
C ASP A 381 -5.66 5.86 2.99
N MET A 382 -4.97 5.76 1.86
CA MET A 382 -5.51 5.32 0.58
C MET A 382 -4.55 4.42 -0.18
N LEU A 383 -5.11 3.48 -0.94
CA LEU A 383 -4.47 2.93 -2.11
C LEU A 383 -5.01 3.64 -3.36
N VAL A 384 -4.12 4.02 -4.27
CA VAL A 384 -4.45 4.62 -5.57
C VAL A 384 -3.79 3.78 -6.65
N LEU A 385 -4.60 3.19 -7.54
CA LEU A 385 -4.15 2.36 -8.64
C LEU A 385 -4.50 3.05 -9.96
N ILE A 386 -3.48 3.63 -10.59
CA ILE A 386 -3.59 4.28 -11.89
C ILE A 386 -3.12 3.29 -12.95
N THR A 387 -4.03 2.83 -13.79
CA THR A 387 -3.72 1.84 -14.84
C THR A 387 -3.92 2.45 -16.21
N ARG A 388 -2.92 2.25 -17.07
CA ARG A 388 -2.95 2.71 -18.46
C ARG A 388 -2.19 1.78 -19.38
N LYS A 389 -2.39 1.95 -20.69
CA LYS A 389 -1.48 1.37 -21.69
C LYS A 389 -0.05 1.91 -21.56
N PRO A 390 0.97 1.19 -22.06
CA PRO A 390 2.34 1.70 -22.15
C PRO A 390 2.41 2.96 -23.02
N ARG A 391 3.38 3.84 -22.73
CA ARG A 391 3.62 5.05 -23.54
C ARG A 391 4.31 4.72 -24.86
N LEU A 392 3.91 5.42 -25.92
CA LEU A 392 4.60 5.44 -27.20
C LEU A 392 5.83 6.37 -27.15
N PRO A 393 6.78 6.23 -28.10
CA PRO A 393 7.89 7.17 -28.23
C PRO A 393 7.45 8.63 -28.36
N GLY A 394 8.23 9.55 -27.78
CA GLY A 394 7.96 10.99 -27.79
C GLY A 394 7.23 11.54 -26.56
N HIS A 395 6.81 10.69 -25.60
CA HIS A 395 6.30 11.16 -24.31
C HIS A 395 7.42 11.41 -23.31
N ALA A 396 7.24 12.36 -22.38
CA ALA A 396 8.20 12.64 -21.30
C ALA A 396 8.51 11.44 -20.38
N SER A 397 7.70 10.37 -20.47
CA SER A 397 7.84 9.14 -19.70
C SER A 397 8.32 7.95 -20.53
N GLU A 398 8.68 8.14 -21.80
CA GLU A 398 9.09 7.05 -22.70
C GLU A 398 10.21 6.19 -22.08
N MET A 399 11.24 6.83 -21.52
CA MET A 399 12.39 6.11 -20.95
C MET A 399 12.08 5.37 -19.63
N VAL A 400 10.92 5.63 -19.03
CA VAL A 400 10.52 5.15 -17.68
C VAL A 400 9.23 4.32 -17.72
N ASP A 401 8.99 3.65 -18.84
CA ASP A 401 7.85 2.74 -19.06
C ASP A 401 8.26 1.30 -19.39
N GLN A 402 9.44 0.88 -18.92
CA GLN A 402 9.95 -0.46 -19.20
C GLN A 402 9.17 -1.53 -18.44
N LEU A 403 9.03 -2.70 -19.08
CA LEU A 403 8.29 -3.86 -18.57
C LEU A 403 9.20 -4.89 -17.89
N ALA A 404 10.43 -4.52 -17.52
CA ALA A 404 11.35 -5.41 -16.82
C ALA A 404 10.78 -5.86 -15.47
N SER A 405 10.89 -7.15 -15.18
CA SER A 405 10.45 -7.74 -13.90
C SER A 405 11.34 -7.27 -12.76
N HIS A 406 10.74 -7.04 -11.59
CA HIS A 406 11.53 -6.69 -10.41
C HIS A 406 12.38 -7.86 -9.93
N THR A 407 13.70 -7.66 -9.88
CA THR A 407 14.68 -8.71 -9.57
C THR A 407 14.73 -9.09 -8.08
N THR A 408 14.69 -8.12 -7.16
CA THR A 408 14.79 -8.38 -5.71
C THR A 408 13.44 -8.60 -5.01
N LEU A 409 12.36 -7.99 -5.52
CA LEU A 409 10.99 -8.12 -5.02
C LEU A 409 10.05 -8.66 -6.13
N PRO A 410 10.31 -9.85 -6.69
CA PRO A 410 9.42 -10.41 -7.71
C PRO A 410 8.06 -10.77 -7.10
N LEU A 411 7.01 -10.60 -7.91
CA LEU A 411 5.66 -11.09 -7.64
C LEU A 411 5.01 -11.41 -8.97
N GLN A 412 4.29 -12.53 -8.99
CA GLN A 412 3.46 -12.94 -10.10
C GLN A 412 2.16 -13.50 -9.54
N ILE A 413 1.03 -12.93 -9.97
CA ILE A 413 -0.31 -13.31 -9.56
C ILE A 413 -1.02 -13.83 -10.82
N PRO A 414 -1.20 -15.15 -10.96
CA PRO A 414 -2.11 -15.67 -11.97
C PRO A 414 -3.55 -15.29 -11.60
N PHE A 415 -4.30 -14.85 -12.59
CA PHE A 415 -5.71 -14.53 -12.42
C PHE A 415 -6.57 -15.25 -13.45
N TRP A 416 -7.88 -15.10 -13.29
CA TRP A 416 -8.87 -15.68 -14.17
C TRP A 416 -9.79 -14.59 -14.70
N LEU A 417 -10.20 -14.79 -15.95
CA LEU A 417 -11.26 -14.01 -16.58
C LEU A 417 -12.26 -14.97 -17.21
N PRO A 418 -13.56 -14.69 -17.07
CA PRO A 418 -14.59 -15.38 -17.83
C PRO A 418 -14.34 -15.13 -19.31
N SER A 419 -14.35 -16.23 -20.08
CA SER A 419 -14.25 -16.24 -21.54
C SER A 419 -15.53 -15.76 -22.20
#